data_AF-A0A9E0W6A3-F1
#
_entry.id   AF-A0A9E0W6A3-F1
#
_cell.length_a   1.000
_cell.length_b   1.000
_cell.length_c   1.000
_cell.angle_alpha   90.00
_cell.angle_beta   90.00
_cell.angle_gamma   90.00
#
_symmetry.space_group_name_H-M   'P 1'
#
loop_
_entity.id
_entity.type
_entity.pdbx_description
1 polymer ?
#
loop_
_entity_poly.entity_id
_entity_poly.type
_entity_poly.pdbx_seq_one_letter_code
_entity_poly.pdbx_strand_id
1 'polypeptide(L)'
;MPALFLKSLIIVLGILCGFGPVVSVAAPQPVAEGWEYRWGDLPFTAEGVPDWSVAQQPEQWHAIDFPSNPPGRNGRDQVWYRVTLPAGDWQNPVLYIFSADLIVQVWLDGENIYQYGTFDKEGRGRFEGWPWHEIALPHV
;
A
#
# COMPACT_ATOMS: atom_id res chain seq x y z
N MET A 1 -28.73 16.25 52.46
CA MET A 1 -28.48 16.73 51.07
C MET A 1 -27.05 16.46 50.55
N PRO A 2 -25.93 16.61 51.29
CA PRO A 2 -24.58 16.42 50.71
C PRO A 2 -24.21 14.95 50.44
N ALA A 3 -24.73 14.01 51.23
CA ALA A 3 -24.44 12.58 51.06
C ALA A 3 -25.08 11.93 49.82
N LEU A 4 -26.20 12.50 49.31
CA LEU A 4 -26.79 12.03 48.04
C LEU A 4 -25.96 12.50 46.84
N PHE A 5 -25.49 13.76 46.88
CA PHE A 5 -24.63 14.32 45.83
C PHE A 5 -23.31 13.55 45.67
N LEU A 6 -22.68 13.16 46.78
CA LEU A 6 -21.43 12.40 46.75
C LEU A 6 -21.62 10.99 46.16
N LYS A 7 -22.74 10.32 46.46
CA LYS A 7 -23.08 9.00 45.90
C LYS A 7 -23.38 9.08 44.41
N SER A 8 -24.13 10.09 43.97
CA SER A 8 -24.40 10.33 42.55
C SER A 8 -23.12 10.64 41.77
N LEU A 9 -22.20 11.41 42.37
CA LEU A 9 -20.91 11.72 41.76
C LEU A 9 -20.03 10.47 41.60
N ILE A 10 -20.01 9.58 42.60
CA ILE A 10 -19.27 8.31 42.54
C ILE A 10 -19.85 7.38 41.47
N ILE A 11 -21.18 7.30 41.33
CA ILE A 11 -21.83 6.48 40.30
C ILE A 11 -21.52 7.03 38.90
N VAL A 12 -21.62 8.34 38.69
CA VAL A 12 -21.29 8.98 37.40
C VAL A 12 -19.82 8.77 37.05
N LEU A 13 -18.90 8.92 38.01
CA LEU A 13 -17.47 8.69 37.78
C LEU A 13 -17.17 7.21 37.49
N GLY A 14 -17.85 6.28 38.16
CA GLY A 14 -17.74 4.85 37.88
C GLY A 14 -18.24 4.44 36.49
N ILE A 15 -19.31 5.09 36.01
CA ILE A 15 -19.82 4.90 34.64
C ILE A 15 -18.83 5.46 33.62
N LEU A 16 -18.30 6.67 33.85
CA LEU A 16 -17.29 7.30 32.97
C LEU A 16 -15.98 6.52 32.89
N CYS A 17 -15.53 5.87 33.97
CA CYS A 17 -14.35 5.00 33.95
C CYS A 17 -14.60 3.63 33.28
N GLY A 18 -15.85 3.20 33.11
CA GLY A 18 -16.22 1.98 32.39
C GLY A 18 -16.22 2.12 30.86
N PHE A 19 -16.21 3.34 30.35
CA PHE A 19 -16.15 3.67 28.92
C PHE A 19 -14.74 4.15 28.50
N GLY A 20 -13.71 3.41 28.88
CA GLY A 20 -12.39 3.61 28.27
C GLY A 20 -12.48 3.40 26.75
N PRO A 21 -11.71 4.15 25.94
CA PRO A 21 -11.69 3.90 24.50
C PRO A 21 -11.23 2.47 24.26
N VAL A 22 -12.10 1.68 23.64
CA VAL A 22 -11.72 0.36 23.11
C VAL A 22 -10.84 0.65 21.90
N VAL A 23 -9.53 0.64 22.11
CA VAL A 23 -8.58 0.71 21.00
C VAL A 23 -8.60 -0.66 20.33
N SER A 24 -9.33 -0.76 19.21
CA SER A 24 -9.24 -1.93 18.34
C SER A 24 -7.94 -1.84 17.57
N VAL A 25 -6.96 -2.66 17.93
CA VAL A 25 -5.75 -2.86 17.12
C VAL A 25 -6.07 -3.97 16.12
N ALA A 26 -6.43 -3.59 14.89
CA ALA A 26 -6.61 -4.56 13.83
C ALA A 26 -5.25 -5.18 13.48
N ALA A 27 -5.21 -6.51 13.34
CA ALA A 27 -4.03 -7.18 12.81
C ALA A 27 -3.77 -6.70 11.37
N PRO A 28 -2.50 -6.57 10.93
CA PRO A 28 -2.21 -6.25 9.55
C PRO A 28 -2.78 -7.33 8.64
N GLN A 29 -3.43 -6.91 7.55
CA GLN A 29 -3.97 -7.81 6.54
C GLN A 29 -2.91 -8.08 5.48
N PRO A 30 -2.46 -9.33 5.29
CA PRO A 30 -1.51 -9.66 4.24
C PRO A 30 -2.15 -9.51 2.85
N VAL A 31 -1.43 -8.87 1.93
CA VAL A 31 -1.77 -8.87 0.50
C VAL A 31 -1.01 -10.04 -0.14
N ALA A 32 -1.52 -11.27 0.05
CA ALA A 32 -0.79 -12.50 -0.26
C ALA A 32 -1.21 -13.17 -1.58
N GLU A 33 -2.36 -12.81 -2.14
CA GLU A 33 -2.97 -13.49 -3.27
C GLU A 33 -3.28 -12.53 -4.42
N GLY A 34 -3.37 -13.07 -5.64
CA GLY A 34 -3.76 -12.30 -6.83
C GLY A 34 -2.66 -11.40 -7.39
N TRP A 35 -1.40 -11.63 -7.01
CA TRP A 35 -0.27 -10.93 -7.60
C TRP A 35 -0.02 -11.37 -9.04
N GLU A 36 0.22 -10.36 -9.88
CA GLU A 36 0.69 -10.56 -11.23
C GLU A 36 1.89 -9.67 -11.51
N TYR A 37 2.70 -10.05 -12.49
CA TYR A 37 3.83 -9.26 -12.94
C TYR A 37 3.86 -9.15 -14.46
N ARG A 38 4.51 -8.08 -14.94
CA ARG A 38 4.94 -7.94 -16.33
C ARG A 38 6.35 -7.38 -16.38
N TRP A 39 7.13 -7.87 -17.33
CA TRP A 39 8.46 -7.34 -17.60
C TRP A 39 8.42 -6.24 -18.65
N GLY A 40 9.30 -5.26 -18.50
CA GLY A 40 9.35 -4.07 -19.36
C GLY A 40 8.47 -2.96 -18.82
N ASP A 41 8.79 -1.73 -19.20
CA ASP A 41 8.07 -0.56 -18.71
C ASP A 41 6.71 -0.37 -19.39
N LEU A 42 5.85 0.46 -18.83
CA LEU A 42 4.69 1.01 -19.53
C LEU A 42 5.14 2.17 -20.43
N PRO A 43 4.49 2.43 -21.57
CA PRO A 43 4.65 3.71 -22.24
C PRO A 43 4.19 4.84 -21.31
N PHE A 44 4.91 5.96 -21.28
CA PHE A 44 4.53 7.14 -20.52
C PHE A 44 4.13 8.28 -21.45
N THR A 45 3.18 9.12 -21.02
CA THR A 45 2.88 10.39 -21.67
C THR A 45 4.02 11.40 -21.46
N ALA A 46 3.98 12.52 -22.17
CA ALA A 46 4.97 13.60 -22.01
C ALA A 46 4.96 14.20 -20.59
N GLU A 47 3.84 14.07 -19.89
CA GLU A 47 3.60 14.53 -18.52
C GLU A 47 4.07 13.52 -17.45
N GLY A 48 4.60 12.36 -17.86
CA GLY A 48 5.10 11.34 -16.94
C GLY A 48 3.99 10.48 -16.31
N VAL A 49 2.84 10.34 -16.98
CA VAL A 49 1.77 9.43 -16.58
C VAL A 49 1.85 8.14 -17.41
N PRO A 50 1.79 6.93 -16.80
CA PRO A 50 1.73 5.69 -17.56
C PRO A 50 0.48 5.61 -18.44
N ASP A 51 0.63 5.05 -19.63
CA ASP A 51 -0.50 4.64 -20.46
C ASP A 51 -1.15 3.38 -19.85
N TRP A 52 -2.17 3.61 -19.03
CA TRP A 52 -2.91 2.56 -18.35
C TRP A 52 -3.69 1.64 -19.29
N SER A 53 -3.95 2.05 -20.54
CA SER A 53 -4.65 1.18 -21.51
C SER A 53 -3.83 -0.07 -21.85
N VAL A 54 -2.50 0.05 -21.83
CA VAL A 54 -1.59 -1.08 -22.00
C VAL A 54 -1.56 -1.94 -20.74
N ALA A 55 -1.58 -1.32 -19.56
CA ALA A 55 -1.62 -2.05 -18.29
C ALA A 55 -2.91 -2.88 -18.10
N GLN A 56 -4.00 -2.51 -18.78
CA GLN A 56 -5.28 -3.22 -18.72
C GLN A 56 -5.33 -4.49 -19.58
N GLN A 57 -4.35 -4.74 -20.46
CA GLN A 57 -4.27 -5.93 -21.32
C GLN A 57 -3.86 -7.18 -20.51
N PRO A 58 -4.79 -8.10 -20.16
CA PRO A 58 -4.49 -9.20 -19.23
C PRO A 58 -3.43 -10.17 -19.75
N GLU A 59 -3.29 -10.32 -21.07
CA GLU A 59 -2.34 -11.20 -21.73
C GLU A 59 -0.87 -10.81 -21.51
N GLN A 60 -0.60 -9.58 -21.08
CA GLN A 60 0.76 -9.12 -20.76
C GLN A 60 1.19 -9.46 -19.33
N TRP A 61 0.25 -9.90 -18.50
CA TRP A 61 0.46 -10.15 -17.08
C TRP A 61 0.51 -11.65 -16.80
N HIS A 62 1.37 -12.01 -15.86
CA HIS A 62 1.58 -13.38 -15.45
C HIS A 62 1.41 -13.50 -13.94
N ALA A 63 0.67 -14.51 -13.50
CA ALA A 63 0.51 -14.80 -12.08
C ALA A 63 1.88 -15.08 -11.42
N ILE A 64 2.03 -14.63 -10.18
CA ILE A 64 3.17 -14.94 -9.32
C ILE A 64 2.69 -15.05 -7.88
N ASP A 65 3.18 -16.06 -7.15
CA ASP A 65 2.74 -16.27 -5.77
C ASP A 65 3.27 -15.19 -4.81
N PHE A 66 4.44 -14.62 -5.12
CA PHE A 66 5.09 -13.59 -4.30
C PHE A 66 5.90 -12.60 -5.16
N PRO A 67 5.65 -11.27 -5.04
CA PRO A 67 6.25 -10.24 -5.90
C PRO A 67 7.74 -9.99 -5.58
N SER A 68 8.59 -10.94 -5.97
CA SER A 68 10.04 -10.92 -5.72
C SER A 68 10.87 -10.97 -7.01
N ASN A 69 11.28 -12.17 -7.43
CA ASN A 69 12.12 -12.41 -8.60
C ASN A 69 11.35 -13.22 -9.65
N PRO A 70 10.52 -12.58 -10.49
CA PRO A 70 9.74 -13.26 -11.50
C PRO A 70 10.64 -13.97 -12.53
N PRO A 71 10.20 -15.10 -13.09
CA PRO A 71 10.96 -15.79 -14.12
C PRO A 71 10.99 -14.97 -15.43
N GLY A 72 11.95 -15.28 -16.30
CA GLY A 72 11.98 -14.74 -17.67
C GLY A 72 12.47 -13.30 -17.79
N ARG A 73 13.39 -12.86 -16.93
CA ARG A 73 13.97 -11.50 -16.97
C ARG A 73 14.49 -11.12 -18.36
N ASN A 74 15.21 -12.01 -19.04
CA ASN A 74 15.71 -11.81 -20.42
C ASN A 74 16.43 -10.45 -20.62
N GLY A 75 17.24 -10.03 -19.66
CA GLY A 75 17.97 -8.76 -19.70
C GLY A 75 17.13 -7.50 -19.51
N ARG A 76 15.85 -7.63 -19.13
CA ARG A 76 14.97 -6.49 -18.82
C ARG A 76 15.30 -5.94 -17.43
N ASP A 77 15.24 -4.63 -17.30
CA ASP A 77 15.65 -3.92 -16.07
C ASP A 77 14.48 -3.32 -15.30
N GLN A 78 13.27 -3.46 -15.83
CA GLN A 78 12.05 -2.88 -15.28
C GLN A 78 10.98 -3.96 -15.19
N VAL A 79 10.29 -3.99 -14.06
CA VAL A 79 9.21 -4.93 -13.76
C VAL A 79 8.07 -4.17 -13.09
N TRP A 80 6.86 -4.49 -13.51
CA TRP A 80 5.64 -4.02 -12.85
C TRP A 80 5.01 -5.18 -12.12
N TYR A 81 4.51 -4.91 -10.92
CA TYR A 81 3.64 -5.80 -10.17
C TYR A 81 2.27 -5.15 -10.00
N ARG A 82 1.22 -5.96 -10.01
CA ARG A 82 -0.13 -5.50 -9.67
C ARG A 82 -0.85 -6.52 -8.81
N VAL A 83 -1.78 -6.02 -8.01
CA VAL A 83 -2.67 -6.81 -7.16
C VAL A 83 -3.91 -5.99 -6.84
N THR A 84 -5.04 -6.65 -6.62
CA THR A 84 -6.22 -6.01 -6.05
C THR A 84 -6.12 -6.03 -4.52
N LEU A 85 -6.21 -4.86 -3.90
CA LEU A 85 -6.19 -4.77 -2.44
C LEU A 85 -7.43 -5.44 -1.82
N PRO A 86 -7.31 -6.08 -0.65
CA PRO A 86 -8.44 -6.69 0.04
C PRO A 86 -9.47 -5.62 0.45
N ALA A 87 -10.74 -5.88 0.17
CA ALA A 87 -11.83 -5.04 0.62
C ALA A 87 -11.92 -5.03 2.16
N GLY A 88 -12.29 -3.89 2.74
CA GLY A 88 -12.50 -3.75 4.18
C GLY A 88 -12.75 -2.30 4.59
N ASP A 89 -13.30 -2.12 5.80
CA ASP A 89 -13.47 -0.79 6.39
C ASP A 89 -12.16 -0.34 7.06
N TRP A 90 -11.23 0.16 6.25
CA TRP A 90 -9.92 0.58 6.71
C TRP A 90 -9.92 2.04 7.19
N GLN A 91 -9.40 2.30 8.40
CA GLN A 91 -9.16 3.65 8.87
C GLN A 91 -7.69 4.03 8.64
N ASN A 92 -7.43 5.05 7.81
CA ASN A 92 -6.08 5.49 7.41
C ASN A 92 -5.18 4.31 6.96
N PRO A 93 -5.59 3.56 5.92
CA PRO A 93 -4.83 2.39 5.48
C PRO A 93 -3.43 2.75 5.01
N VAL A 94 -2.47 1.89 5.35
CA VAL A 94 -1.08 1.98 4.90
C VAL A 94 -0.70 0.65 4.27
N LEU A 95 -0.22 0.68 3.04
CA LEU A 95 0.49 -0.45 2.44
C LEU A 95 1.92 -0.43 2.95
N TYR A 96 2.29 -1.49 3.66
CA TYR A 96 3.63 -1.66 4.18
C TYR A 96 4.42 -2.66 3.34
N ILE A 97 5.51 -2.21 2.71
CA ILE A 97 6.43 -3.07 1.97
C ILE A 97 7.69 -3.26 2.83
N PHE A 98 7.87 -4.49 3.31
CA PHE A 98 8.97 -4.84 4.21
C PHE A 98 10.35 -4.72 3.55
N SER A 99 10.45 -5.07 2.27
CA SER A 99 11.71 -5.01 1.52
C SER A 99 11.43 -4.89 0.02
N ALA A 100 12.14 -3.97 -0.62
CA ALA A 100 12.31 -3.87 -2.06
C ALA A 100 13.77 -3.51 -2.34
N ASP A 101 14.48 -4.35 -3.09
CA ASP A 101 15.90 -4.15 -3.39
C ASP A 101 16.14 -3.24 -4.61
N LEU A 102 15.21 -2.31 -4.84
CA LEU A 102 15.12 -1.48 -6.04
C LEU A 102 14.55 -0.09 -5.67
N ILE A 103 14.65 0.84 -6.62
CA ILE A 103 13.78 2.02 -6.61
C ILE A 103 12.35 1.59 -6.97
N VAL A 104 11.35 2.28 -6.42
CA VAL A 104 9.94 1.89 -6.60
C VAL A 104 9.06 3.12 -6.82
N GLN A 105 8.10 2.98 -7.72
CA GLN A 105 6.91 3.83 -7.80
C GLN A 105 5.68 2.98 -7.52
N VAL A 106 4.72 3.52 -6.77
CA VAL A 106 3.45 2.87 -6.50
C VAL A 106 2.32 3.74 -7.01
N TRP A 107 1.47 3.12 -7.80
CA TRP A 107 0.35 3.76 -8.47
C TRP A 107 -0.95 3.13 -8.00
N LEU A 108 -1.95 3.95 -7.74
CA LEU A 108 -3.30 3.54 -7.38
C LEU A 108 -4.29 4.40 -8.17
N ASP A 109 -5.24 3.77 -8.86
CA ASP A 109 -6.25 4.44 -9.69
C ASP A 109 -5.69 5.50 -10.67
N GLY A 110 -4.48 5.23 -11.16
CA GLY A 110 -3.79 6.09 -12.12
C GLY A 110 -2.98 7.24 -11.50
N GLU A 111 -3.01 7.39 -10.19
CA GLU A 111 -2.22 8.39 -9.45
C GLU A 111 -0.95 7.76 -8.87
N ASN A 112 0.18 8.48 -8.96
CA ASN A 112 1.40 8.10 -8.27
C ASN A 112 1.29 8.52 -6.80
N ILE A 113 1.07 7.54 -5.93
CA ILE A 113 0.86 7.78 -4.49
C ILE A 113 2.17 7.69 -3.71
N TYR A 114 3.23 7.14 -4.30
CA TYR A 114 4.52 6.97 -3.63
C TYR A 114 5.66 6.74 -4.61
N GLN A 115 6.81 7.36 -4.31
CA GLN A 115 8.06 7.09 -5.00
C GLN A 115 9.21 7.00 -4.00
N TYR A 116 10.04 5.99 -4.19
CA TYR A 116 11.35 5.89 -3.57
C TYR A 116 12.42 5.77 -4.65
N GLY A 117 13.39 6.68 -4.62
CA GLY A 117 14.50 6.78 -5.57
C GLY A 117 14.24 7.72 -6.75
N THR A 118 15.24 7.85 -7.60
CA THR A 118 15.24 8.75 -8.76
C THR A 118 15.06 7.95 -10.05
N PHE A 119 14.11 8.39 -10.89
CA PHE A 119 13.80 7.81 -12.18
C PHE A 119 14.21 8.78 -13.29
N ASP A 120 14.85 8.25 -14.34
CA ASP A 120 15.06 8.95 -15.60
C ASP A 120 13.77 8.95 -16.44
N LYS A 121 13.81 9.61 -17.60
CA LYS A 121 12.65 9.73 -18.51
C LYS A 121 12.23 8.40 -19.14
N GLU A 122 13.02 7.34 -18.99
CA GLU A 122 12.73 5.98 -19.45
C GLU A 122 12.36 5.03 -18.29
N GLY A 123 12.06 5.57 -17.10
CA GLY A 123 11.68 4.78 -15.94
C GLY A 123 12.85 4.05 -15.26
N ARG A 124 14.11 4.37 -15.62
CA ARG A 124 15.30 3.70 -15.08
C ARG A 124 15.93 4.52 -13.98
N GLY A 125 16.66 3.86 -13.09
CA GLY A 125 17.50 4.53 -12.12
C GLY A 125 18.51 3.58 -11.49
N ARG A 126 19.15 4.03 -10.43
CA ARG A 126 20.11 3.22 -9.67
C ARG A 126 19.50 2.82 -8.35
N PHE A 127 20.00 1.73 -7.78
CA PHE A 127 19.71 1.38 -6.40
C PHE A 127 20.07 2.53 -5.44
N GLU A 128 19.14 2.88 -4.53
CA GLU A 128 19.30 3.99 -3.59
C GLU A 128 19.19 3.59 -2.10
N GLY A 129 19.01 2.30 -1.79
CA GLY A 129 18.97 1.78 -0.42
C GLY A 129 17.82 0.81 -0.15
N TRP A 130 17.72 0.38 1.12
CA TRP A 130 16.72 -0.59 1.62
C TRP A 130 15.92 -0.03 2.81
N PRO A 131 15.17 1.07 2.64
CA PRO A 131 14.26 1.51 3.67
C PRO A 131 13.05 0.58 3.73
N TRP A 132 12.30 0.68 4.83
CA TRP A 132 10.94 0.18 4.86
C TRP A 132 10.03 1.20 4.15
N HIS A 133 9.03 0.73 3.42
CA HIS A 133 8.09 1.62 2.73
C HIS A 133 6.74 1.59 3.42
N GLU A 134 6.35 2.74 3.96
CA GLU A 134 5.01 3.02 4.50
C GLU A 134 4.28 3.91 3.49
N ILE A 135 3.31 3.34 2.79
CA ILE A 135 2.60 4.00 1.70
C ILE A 135 1.16 4.24 2.13
N ALA A 136 0.79 5.49 2.39
CA ALA A 136 -0.59 5.85 2.68
C ALA A 136 -1.47 5.55 1.46
N LEU A 137 -2.56 4.80 1.68
CA LEU A 137 -3.55 4.53 0.65
C LEU A 137 -4.64 5.60 0.72
N PRO A 138 -4.83 6.45 -0.32
CA PRO A 138 -5.95 7.38 -0.37
C PRO A 138 -7.26 6.58 -0.39
N HIS A 139 -8.29 7.09 0.29
CA HIS A 139 -9.62 6.48 0.49
C HIS A 139 -9.89 5.24 -0.39
N VAL A 140 -9.60 4.05 0.15
CA VAL A 140 -9.95 2.74 -0.44
C VAL A 140 -11.30 2.25 0.04
#